data_AF-A0A535BX42-F1
#
_entry.id   AF-A0A535BX42-F1
#
_cell.length_a   1.000
_cell.length_b   1.000
_cell.length_c   1.000
_cell.angle_alpha   90.00
_cell.angle_beta   90.00
_cell.angle_gamma   90.00
#
_symmetry.space_group_name_H-M   'P 1'
#
loop_
_entity.id
_entity.type
_entity.pdbx_description
1 polymer ?
#
loop_
_entity_poly.entity_id
_entity_poly.type
_entity_poly.pdbx_seq_one_letter_code
_entity_poly.pdbx_strand_id
1 'polypeptide(L)' 'MDDLLVKGQNTPVGTDARKQVYADVQRRLMDTMPMLSMISVIRTYGMTNRLHGLKVNPTGINTYALTDTWLE' A
#
# COMPACT_ATOMS: atom_id res chain seq x y z
N MET A 1 -17.86 -5.35 -12.14
CA MET A 1 -16.61 -5.12 -11.38
C MET A 1 -16.95 -4.57 -10.01
N ASP A 2 -17.88 -3.63 -9.95
CA ASP A 2 -18.47 -3.06 -8.73
C ASP A 2 -18.95 -4.13 -7.73
N ASP A 3 -19.64 -5.18 -8.18
CA ASP A 3 -20.08 -6.26 -7.29
C ASP A 3 -18.93 -6.99 -6.58
N LEU A 4 -17.80 -7.21 -7.28
CA LEU A 4 -16.63 -7.85 -6.69
C LEU A 4 -15.92 -6.91 -5.71
N LEU A 5 -15.92 -5.60 -5.97
CA LEU A 5 -15.36 -4.59 -5.07
C LEU A 5 -16.20 -4.49 -3.79
N VAL A 6 -17.54 -4.45 -3.91
CA VAL A 6 -18.48 -4.46 -2.78
C VAL A 6 -18.32 -5.75 -1.96
N LYS A 7 -18.21 -6.91 -2.63
CA LYS A 7 -17.92 -8.18 -1.97
C LYS A 7 -16.60 -8.16 -1.21
N GLY A 8 -15.54 -7.59 -1.80
CA GLY A 8 -14.23 -7.47 -1.15
C GLY A 8 -14.26 -6.56 0.08
N GLN A 9 -15.03 -5.47 0.02
CA GLN A 9 -15.23 -4.56 1.15
C GLN A 9 -15.94 -5.23 2.33
N ASN A 10 -16.96 -6.04 2.04
CA ASN A 10 -17.77 -6.72 3.06
C ASN A 10 -17.13 -8.02 3.61
N THR A 11 -16.11 -8.56 2.93
CA THR A 11 -15.40 -9.76 3.42
C THR A 11 -14.46 -9.39 4.57
N PRO A 12 -14.40 -10.16 5.68
CA PRO A 12 -13.54 -9.82 6.82
C PRO A 12 -12.05 -9.67 6.46
N VAL A 13 -11.39 -8.68 7.06
CA VAL A 13 -9.96 -8.40 6.88
C VAL A 13 -9.13 -9.61 7.32
N GLY A 14 -8.07 -9.94 6.58
CA GLY A 14 -7.12 -11.00 6.93
C GLY A 14 -7.56 -12.41 6.52
N THR A 15 -8.77 -12.59 5.98
CA THR A 15 -9.24 -13.89 5.51
C THR A 15 -8.71 -14.22 4.11
N ASP A 16 -8.49 -15.51 3.85
CA ASP A 16 -8.11 -15.98 2.51
C ASP A 16 -9.22 -15.75 1.48
N ALA A 17 -10.48 -15.78 1.92
CA ALA A 17 -11.62 -15.40 1.09
C ALA A 17 -11.48 -13.96 0.55
N ARG A 18 -11.02 -13.01 1.38
CA ARG A 18 -10.82 -11.62 0.94
C ARG A 18 -9.67 -11.49 -0.04
N LYS A 19 -8.59 -12.25 0.14
CA LYS A 19 -7.47 -12.29 -0.81
C LYS A 19 -7.93 -12.79 -2.18
N GLN A 20 -8.73 -13.86 -2.20
CA GLN A 20 -9.26 -14.43 -3.43
C GLN A 20 -10.15 -13.44 -4.18
N VAL A 21 -11.06 -12.74 -3.48
CA VAL A 21 -11.93 -11.74 -4.10
C VAL A 21 -11.12 -10.62 -4.76
N TYR A 22 -10.07 -10.11 -4.12
CA TYR A 22 -9.23 -9.08 -4.73
C TYR A 22 -8.36 -9.60 -5.88
N ALA A 23 -7.90 -10.85 -5.83
CA ALA A 23 -7.20 -11.47 -6.95
C ALA A 23 -8.10 -11.56 -8.19
N ASP A 24 -9.37 -11.92 -8.01
CA ASP A 24 -10.35 -11.98 -9.09
C ASP A 24 -10.68 -10.59 -9.65
N VAL A 25 -10.76 -9.57 -8.80
CA VAL A 25 -10.88 -8.15 -9.22
C VAL A 25 -9.69 -7.73 -10.07
N GLN A 26 -8.47 -8.02 -9.62
CA GLN A 26 -7.24 -7.66 -10.34
C GLN A 26 -7.18 -8.35 -11.71
N ARG A 27 -7.52 -9.65 -11.79
CA ARG A 27 -7.59 -10.36 -13.06
C ARG A 27 -8.59 -9.72 -14.00
N ARG A 28 -9.80 -9.42 -13.51
CA ARG A 28 -10.83 -8.78 -14.34
C ARG A 28 -10.40 -7.40 -14.82
N LEU A 29 -9.72 -6.63 -13.98
CA LEU A 29 -9.17 -5.32 -14.35
C LEU A 29 -8.16 -5.43 -15.49
N MET A 30 -7.21 -6.38 -15.39
CA MET A 30 -6.21 -6.65 -16.42
C MET A 30 -6.83 -7.11 -17.75
N ASP A 31 -7.96 -7.83 -17.72
CA ASP A 31 -8.69 -8.24 -18.92
C ASP A 31 -9.41 -7.06 -19.60
N THR A 32 -9.96 -6.12 -18.81
CA THR A 32 -10.73 -4.98 -19.33
C THR A 32 -9.89 -3.77 -19.71
N MET A 33 -8.75 -3.57 -19.05
CA MET A 33 -7.88 -2.43 -19.28
C MET A 33 -6.47 -2.95 -19.60
N PRO A 34 -5.91 -2.61 -20.78
CA PRO A 34 -4.52 -2.92 -21.08
C PRO A 34 -3.62 -2.07 -20.19
N MET A 35 -3.34 -2.57 -18.99
CA MET A 35 -2.43 -1.95 -18.04
C MET A 35 -1.05 -2.56 -18.21
N LEU A 36 -0.10 -1.75 -18.68
CA LEU A 36 1.31 -2.07 -18.59
C LEU A 36 1.80 -1.66 -17.19
N SER A 37 2.29 -2.62 -16.42
CA SER A 37 3.00 -2.32 -15.17
C SER A 37 4.29 -1.59 -15.51
N MET A 38 4.26 -0.26 -15.51
CA MET A 38 5.40 0.54 -15.93
C MET A 38 6.52 0.56 -14.87
N ILE A 39 6.22 0.94 -13.62
CA ILE A 39 7.25 1.13 -12.57
C ILE A 39 6.65 0.93 -11.17
N SER A 40 7.28 0.11 -10.34
CA SER A 40 7.06 0.12 -8.89
C SER A 40 7.84 1.28 -8.27
N VAL A 41 7.15 2.22 -7.63
CA VAL A 41 7.79 3.41 -7.06
C VAL A 41 8.62 3.02 -5.83
N ILE A 42 9.94 3.13 -5.94
CA ILE A 42 10.85 3.10 -4.80
C ILE A 42 10.95 4.52 -4.26
N ARG A 43 10.55 4.73 -3.00
CA ARG A 43 10.67 6.03 -2.33
C ARG A 43 11.97 6.11 -1.56
N THR A 44 12.77 7.12 -1.90
CA THR A 44 14.03 7.44 -1.21
C THR A 44 13.86 8.72 -0.42
N TYR A 45 14.31 8.72 0.84
CA TYR A 45 14.23 9.89 1.72
C TYR A 45 15.63 10.38 2.05
N GLY A 46 15.89 11.66 1.80
CA GLY A 46 17.07 12.35 2.30
C GLY A 46 16.83 12.79 3.74
N MET A 47 17.72 12.43 4.66
CA MET A 47 17.65 12.81 6.07
C MET A 47 19.01 13.35 6.53
N THR A 48 19.00 14.25 7.50
CA THR A 48 20.25 14.67 8.17
C THR A 48 20.85 13.50 8.95
N ASN A 49 22.18 13.40 9.01
CA ASN A 49 22.88 12.32 9.70
C ASN A 49 22.69 12.35 11.23
N ARG A 50 22.26 13.50 11.77
CA ARG A 50 21.93 13.68 13.21
C ARG A 50 20.52 13.20 13.58
N LEU A 51 19.67 12.90 12.59
CA LEU A 51 18.29 12.49 12.83
C LEU A 51 18.22 10.98 12.91
N HIS A 52 17.78 10.49 14.07
CA HIS A 52 17.70 9.07 14.37
C HIS A 52 16.26 8.67 14.69
N GLY A 53 15.94 7.40 14.44
CA GLY A 53 14.64 6.82 14.79
C GLY A 53 13.47 7.26 13.89
N LEU A 54 13.72 8.01 12.81
CA LEU A 54 12.66 8.42 11.88
C LEU A 54 12.14 7.23 11.07
N LYS A 55 10.84 6.93 11.20
CA LYS A 55 10.17 5.85 10.45
C LYS A 55 9.15 6.45 9.49
N VAL A 56 9.22 6.07 8.22
CA VAL A 56 8.28 6.53 7.20
C VAL A 56 7.07 5.60 7.12
N ASN A 57 5.87 6.17 7.00
CA ASN A 57 4.63 5.41 6.81
C ASN A 57 4.64 4.72 5.42
N PRO A 58 4.06 3.51 5.28
CA PRO A 58 3.89 2.80 4.00
C PRO A 58 3.25 3.62 2.87
N THR A 59 2.41 4.59 3.19
CA THR A 59 1.82 5.55 2.22
C THR A 59 2.88 6.46 1.59
N GLY A 60 4.01 6.64 2.26
CA GLY A 60 5.17 7.36 1.79
C GLY A 60 4.97 8.88 1.62
N ILE A 61 3.91 9.42 2.20
CA ILE A 61 3.63 10.86 2.23
C ILE A 61 4.15 11.47 3.54
N ASN A 62 3.92 10.76 4.66
CA ASN A 62 4.24 11.22 6.01
C ASN A 62 5.09 10.20 6.77
N THR A 63 5.69 10.64 7.86
CA THR A 63 6.32 9.76 8.84
C THR A 63 5.29 9.21 9.82
N TYR A 64 5.66 8.14 10.53
CA TYR A 64 4.98 7.79 11.77
C TYR A 64 5.16 8.91 12.80
N ALA A 65 4.42 8.83 13.91
CA ALA A 65 4.57 9.77 15.02
C ALA A 65 6.03 9.79 15.49
N LEU A 66 6.55 10.99 15.77
CA LEU A 66 7.96 11.24 16.10
C LEU A 66 8.32 10.87 17.55
N THR A 67 7.58 9.95 18.17
CA THR A 67 7.72 9.62 19.60
C THR A 67 9.09 9.04 19.93
N ASP A 68 9.67 8.30 18.98
CA ASP A 68 10.96 7.63 19.12
C ASP A 68 12.03 8.29 18.23
N THR A 69 11.79 9.52 17.78
CA THR A 69 12.71 10.26 16.92
C THR A 69 13.51 11.26 17.74
N TRP A 70 14.82 11.29 17.58
CA TRP A 70 15.69 12.22 18.29
C TRP A 70 16.79 12.80 17.39
N LEU A 71 17.40 13.87 17.87
CA LEU A 71 18.55 14.53 17.25
C LEU A 71 19.78 14.35 18.14
N GLU A 72 20.93 14.06 17.52
CA GLU A 72 22.26 14.27 18.14
C GLU A 72 22.66 15.75 18.14
#